data_AF-A0A0L1JIW1-F1
#
_entry.id   AF-A0A0L1JIW1-F1
#
_cell.length_a   1.000
_cell.length_b   1.000
_cell.length_c   1.000
_cell.angle_alpha   90.00
_cell.angle_beta   90.00
_cell.angle_gamma   90.00
#
_symmetry.space_group_name_H-M   'P 1'
#
loop_
_entity.id
_entity.type
_entity.pdbx_description
1 polymer ?
#
loop_
_entity_poly.entity_id
_entity_poly.type
_entity_poly.pdbx_seq_one_letter_code
_entity_poly.pdbx_strand_id
1 'polypeptide(L)'
;MKPFNVLCLFAAGLMAQVQANESPIEGYTVEDISWEVETTPGGPTVILNGTVEKVLSQLRDINPNYEAEFATVVPEIDEPAKESAEEAGASSHLAKRGDVVCGKFPSAYANNIDQGIKYLRSVPGQPQRGPGPGSCGQVSCSWSSAIWWCNDNTFTKVLPSFNNIADGAQLIKNTCLHGGQTFSGQDFHDDKWNTIVRFSSC
;
A
#
# COMPACT_ATOMS: atom_id res chain seq x y z
N MET A 1 -22.26 47.81 -44.70
CA MET A 1 -21.21 46.97 -44.07
C MET A 1 -21.66 46.68 -42.65
N LYS A 2 -21.99 45.43 -42.31
CA LYS A 2 -22.33 45.00 -40.94
C LYS A 2 -21.18 44.15 -40.41
N PRO A 3 -20.70 44.37 -39.17
CA PRO A 3 -19.60 43.57 -38.63
C PRO A 3 -20.14 42.20 -38.18
N PHE A 4 -19.45 41.15 -38.62
CA PHE A 4 -19.68 39.78 -38.18
C PHE A 4 -18.97 39.61 -36.82
N ASN A 5 -19.74 39.37 -35.77
CA ASN A 5 -19.22 39.13 -34.43
C ASN A 5 -18.90 37.63 -34.30
N VAL A 6 -17.62 37.27 -34.28
CA VAL A 6 -17.18 35.88 -34.05
C VAL A 6 -17.06 35.69 -32.53
N LEU A 7 -17.99 34.94 -31.96
CA LEU A 7 -17.95 34.53 -30.56
C LEU A 7 -17.07 33.27 -30.45
N CYS A 8 -15.83 33.42 -29.98
CA CYS A 8 -14.97 32.28 -29.63
C CYS A 8 -15.48 31.64 -28.33
N LEU A 9 -16.11 30.47 -28.44
CA LEU A 9 -16.40 29.60 -27.30
C LEU A 9 -15.11 28.88 -26.90
N PHE A 10 -14.52 29.28 -25.77
CA PHE A 10 -13.46 28.50 -25.12
C PHE A 10 -14.10 27.30 -24.42
N ALA A 11 -13.92 26.10 -24.97
CA ALA A 11 -14.22 24.86 -24.26
C ALA A 11 -13.19 24.68 -23.15
N ALA A 12 -13.57 24.94 -21.90
CA ALA A 12 -12.75 24.64 -20.74
C ALA A 12 -12.77 23.11 -20.51
N GLY A 13 -11.69 22.43 -20.91
CA GLY A 13 -11.48 21.02 -20.58
C GLY A 13 -11.29 20.87 -19.06
N LEU A 14 -12.05 19.98 -18.44
CA LEU A 14 -11.89 19.61 -17.03
C LEU A 14 -10.59 18.81 -16.90
N MET A 15 -9.47 19.48 -16.64
CA MET A 15 -8.21 18.82 -16.32
C MET A 15 -8.35 18.25 -14.90
N ALA A 16 -8.43 16.93 -14.76
CA ALA A 16 -8.34 16.27 -13.47
C ALA A 16 -6.97 16.60 -12.86
N GLN A 17 -6.94 17.36 -11.77
CA GLN A 17 -5.70 17.65 -11.07
C GLN A 17 -5.24 16.38 -10.34
N VAL A 18 -4.15 15.78 -10.81
CA VAL A 18 -3.44 14.74 -10.07
C VAL A 18 -2.81 15.43 -8.86
N GLN A 19 -3.35 15.19 -7.65
CA GLN A 19 -2.70 15.62 -6.42
C GLN A 19 -1.44 14.79 -6.23
N ALA A 20 -0.28 15.41 -6.46
CA ALA A 20 1.00 14.81 -6.09
C ALA A 20 1.01 14.70 -4.56
N ASN A 21 1.11 13.47 -4.07
CA ASN A 21 1.16 13.23 -2.64
C ASN A 21 2.50 13.70 -2.07
N GLU A 22 2.48 14.34 -0.90
CA GLU A 22 3.71 14.80 -0.25
C GLU A 22 4.57 13.61 0.20
N SER A 23 5.88 13.76 0.06
CA SER A 23 6.83 12.70 0.40
C SER A 23 6.74 12.31 1.88
N PRO A 24 6.78 11.00 2.21
CA PRO A 24 6.68 10.58 3.59
C PRO A 24 7.91 11.00 4.41
N ILE A 25 9.04 11.26 3.74
CA ILE A 25 10.30 11.73 4.33
C ILE A 25 10.82 12.89 3.47
N GLU A 26 11.29 13.96 4.10
CA GLU A 26 11.89 15.09 3.37
C GLU A 26 13.08 14.62 2.52
N GLY A 27 13.12 15.03 1.24
CA GLY A 27 14.17 14.66 0.29
C GLY A 27 13.95 13.32 -0.44
N TYR A 28 12.89 12.57 -0.12
CA TYR A 28 12.53 11.34 -0.82
C TYR A 28 11.62 11.66 -2.03
N THR A 29 11.72 10.87 -3.11
CA THR A 29 10.84 11.00 -4.28
C THR A 29 9.56 10.21 -4.09
N VAL A 30 8.45 10.73 -4.62
CA VAL A 30 7.14 10.05 -4.63
C VAL A 30 6.78 9.72 -6.06
N GLU A 31 6.55 8.43 -6.29
CA GLU A 31 6.00 7.93 -7.55
C GLU A 31 4.89 6.93 -7.26
N ASP A 32 3.87 6.93 -8.12
CA ASP A 32 2.81 5.93 -8.10
C ASP A 32 3.43 4.54 -8.13
N ILE A 33 2.99 3.69 -7.19
CA ILE A 33 3.39 2.29 -7.20
C ILE A 33 2.70 1.58 -8.38
N SER A 34 3.45 0.73 -9.05
CA SER A 34 2.96 -0.17 -10.10
C SER A 34 2.70 -1.57 -9.55
N TRP A 35 1.66 -2.19 -10.08
CA TRP A 35 1.06 -3.44 -9.59
C TRP A 35 0.97 -4.42 -10.74
N GLU A 36 1.84 -5.43 -10.75
CA GLU A 36 1.65 -6.59 -11.64
C GLU A 36 0.69 -7.57 -10.96
N VAL A 37 -0.54 -7.67 -11.47
CA VAL A 37 -1.65 -8.39 -10.83
C VAL A 37 -2.41 -9.24 -11.84
N GLU A 38 -2.95 -10.37 -11.40
CA GLU A 38 -3.87 -11.19 -12.20
C GLU A 38 -5.28 -10.60 -12.18
N THR A 39 -5.95 -10.59 -13.34
CA THR A 39 -7.36 -10.12 -13.43
C THR A 39 -8.38 -11.23 -13.19
N THR A 40 -7.94 -12.48 -13.36
CA THR A 40 -8.69 -13.73 -13.16
C THR A 40 -7.72 -14.77 -12.60
N PRO A 41 -8.14 -15.71 -11.72
CA PRO A 41 -7.21 -16.64 -11.10
C PRO A 41 -6.41 -17.48 -12.10
N GLY A 42 -5.08 -17.44 -12.01
CA GLY A 42 -4.16 -18.16 -12.89
C GLY A 42 -4.12 -17.63 -14.34
N GLY A 43 -4.69 -16.45 -14.57
CA GLY A 43 -4.74 -15.78 -15.87
C GLY A 43 -3.51 -14.92 -16.17
N PRO A 44 -3.52 -14.15 -17.27
CA PRO A 44 -2.46 -13.19 -17.56
C PRO A 44 -2.42 -12.05 -16.53
N THR A 45 -1.24 -11.48 -16.32
CA THR A 45 -1.04 -10.31 -15.47
C THR A 45 -1.21 -9.01 -16.26
N VAL A 46 -1.63 -7.96 -15.57
CA VAL A 46 -1.67 -6.58 -16.04
C VAL A 46 -0.90 -5.68 -15.09
N ILE A 47 -0.41 -4.54 -15.59
CA ILE A 47 0.24 -3.52 -14.75
C ILE A 47 -0.77 -2.40 -14.47
N LEU A 48 -1.15 -2.25 -13.20
CA LEU A 48 -2.03 -1.18 -12.71
C LEU A 48 -1.25 -0.20 -11.83
N ASN A 49 -1.69 1.04 -11.73
CA ASN A 49 -1.01 2.09 -10.95
C ASN A 49 -1.92 2.72 -9.90
N GLY A 50 -1.35 3.06 -8.73
CA GLY A 50 -2.02 3.78 -7.65
C GLY A 50 -2.00 3.05 -6.31
N THR A 51 -2.81 3.46 -5.34
CA THR A 51 -2.95 2.72 -4.07
C THR A 51 -3.68 1.39 -4.27
N VAL A 52 -3.63 0.51 -3.27
CA VAL A 52 -4.34 -0.77 -3.27
C VAL A 52 -5.85 -0.60 -3.46
N GLU A 53 -6.44 0.47 -2.91
CA GLU A 53 -7.86 0.78 -3.08
C GLU A 53 -8.17 1.10 -4.56
N LYS A 54 -7.32 1.89 -5.21
CA LYS A 54 -7.45 2.24 -6.63
C LYS A 54 -7.19 1.04 -7.54
N VAL A 55 -6.32 0.12 -7.15
CA VAL A 55 -6.05 -1.13 -7.88
C VAL A 55 -7.21 -2.10 -7.78
N LEU A 56 -7.78 -2.28 -6.58
CA LEU A 56 -9.00 -3.07 -6.40
C LEU A 56 -10.17 -2.49 -7.20
N SER A 57 -10.30 -1.16 -7.29
CA SER A 57 -11.30 -0.52 -8.15
C SER A 57 -11.09 -0.89 -9.63
N GLN A 58 -9.86 -0.75 -10.14
CA GLN A 58 -9.54 -1.09 -11.53
C GLN A 58 -9.75 -2.58 -11.83
N LEU A 59 -9.41 -3.46 -10.88
CA LEU A 59 -9.64 -4.91 -11.02
C LEU A 59 -11.12 -5.25 -11.14
N ARG A 60 -11.99 -4.58 -10.38
CA ARG A 60 -13.46 -4.73 -10.49
C ARG A 60 -14.01 -4.21 -11.81
N ASP A 61 -13.43 -3.11 -12.33
CA ASP A 61 -13.82 -2.57 -13.64
C ASP A 61 -13.45 -3.53 -14.78
N ILE A 62 -12.30 -4.23 -14.65
CA ILE A 62 -11.83 -5.23 -15.61
C ILE A 62 -12.62 -6.54 -15.48
N ASN A 63 -12.81 -7.02 -14.25
CA ASN A 63 -13.51 -8.26 -13.93
C ASN A 63 -14.56 -8.01 -12.83
N PRO A 64 -15.83 -7.78 -13.21
CA PRO A 64 -16.91 -7.60 -12.24
C PRO A 64 -17.17 -8.78 -11.29
N ASN A 65 -16.61 -9.97 -11.58
CA ASN A 65 -16.70 -11.16 -10.72
C ASN A 65 -15.42 -11.40 -9.91
N TYR A 66 -14.48 -10.44 -9.89
CA TYR A 66 -13.15 -10.59 -9.27
C TYR A 66 -13.21 -11.19 -7.86
N GLU A 67 -14.05 -10.66 -6.98
CA GLU A 67 -14.21 -11.13 -5.62
C GLU A 67 -14.63 -12.59 -5.54
N ALA A 68 -15.61 -13.00 -6.36
CA ALA A 68 -16.14 -14.35 -6.33
C ALA A 68 -15.12 -15.36 -6.85
N GLU A 69 -14.40 -15.01 -7.91
CA GLU A 69 -13.40 -15.89 -8.52
C GLU A 69 -12.18 -16.07 -7.61
N PHE A 70 -11.65 -14.98 -7.05
CA PHE A 70 -10.49 -15.05 -6.15
C PHE A 70 -10.84 -15.61 -4.76
N ALA A 71 -12.07 -15.43 -4.25
CA ALA A 71 -12.50 -16.06 -3.00
C ALA A 71 -12.44 -17.60 -3.03
N THR A 72 -12.55 -18.22 -4.22
CA THR A 72 -12.48 -19.68 -4.37
C THR A 72 -11.06 -20.25 -4.41
N VAL A 73 -10.06 -19.39 -4.59
CA VAL A 73 -8.64 -19.79 -4.77
C VAL A 73 -7.81 -19.44 -3.54
N VAL A 74 -8.25 -18.47 -2.74
CA VAL A 74 -7.68 -18.21 -1.42
C VAL A 74 -8.01 -19.42 -0.53
N PRO A 75 -7.02 -20.16 0.00
CA PRO A 75 -7.29 -21.12 1.06
C PRO A 75 -8.02 -20.38 2.17
N GLU A 76 -9.14 -20.93 2.68
CA GLU A 76 -9.90 -20.32 3.79
C GLU A 76 -8.90 -19.72 4.79
N ILE A 77 -8.88 -18.39 4.90
CA ILE A 77 -8.17 -17.72 5.98
C ILE A 77 -9.04 -18.03 7.19
N ASP A 78 -8.79 -19.17 7.80
CA ASP A 78 -9.48 -19.62 9.00
C ASP A 78 -9.52 -18.44 9.99
N GLU A 79 -10.74 -18.11 10.39
CA GLU A 79 -11.07 -17.29 11.56
C GLU A 79 -10.12 -17.59 12.72
N PRO A 80 -9.76 -16.58 13.54
CA PRO A 80 -8.67 -16.70 14.50
C PRO A 80 -8.87 -17.92 15.39
N ALA A 81 -7.95 -18.88 15.25
CA ALA A 81 -7.82 -19.99 16.16
C ALA A 81 -7.79 -19.43 17.58
N LYS A 82 -8.81 -19.82 18.36
CA LYS A 82 -8.91 -19.56 19.79
C LYS A 82 -7.57 -19.86 20.44
N GLU A 83 -7.13 -18.96 21.32
CA GLU A 83 -6.01 -19.18 22.22
C GLU A 83 -6.11 -20.57 22.87
N SER A 84 -5.14 -21.42 22.56
CA SER A 84 -4.75 -22.51 23.44
C SER A 84 -3.23 -22.40 23.61
N ALA A 85 -2.85 -21.88 24.76
CA ALA A 85 -1.48 -21.87 25.22
C ALA A 85 -1.04 -23.32 25.49
N GLU A 86 -0.15 -23.87 24.67
CA GLU A 86 0.81 -24.90 25.08
C GLU A 86 2.12 -24.72 24.31
N GLU A 87 3.19 -24.46 25.06
CA GLU A 87 4.57 -24.41 24.56
C GLU A 87 5.06 -25.82 24.20
N ALA A 88 5.64 -25.99 23.00
CA ALA A 88 6.82 -26.85 22.79
C ALA A 88 7.38 -26.71 21.36
N GLY A 89 8.60 -26.16 21.26
CA GLY A 89 9.62 -26.64 20.32
C GLY A 89 9.45 -26.31 18.82
N ALA A 90 9.72 -25.07 18.41
CA ALA A 90 10.09 -24.78 17.02
C ALA A 90 11.20 -23.71 16.96
N SER A 91 12.44 -24.16 17.09
CA SER A 91 13.60 -23.38 16.65
C SER A 91 13.90 -23.72 15.18
N SER A 92 13.49 -22.87 14.24
CA SER A 92 14.38 -22.39 13.17
C SER A 92 13.66 -21.31 12.34
N HIS A 93 14.36 -20.20 12.11
CA HIS A 93 13.90 -18.97 11.42
C HIS A 93 12.94 -18.07 12.19
N LEU A 94 13.34 -17.66 13.39
CA LEU A 94 12.98 -16.32 13.85
C LEU A 94 13.66 -15.32 12.90
N ALA A 95 12.94 -14.86 11.88
CA ALA A 95 13.36 -13.68 11.14
C ALA A 95 13.57 -12.56 12.17
N LYS A 96 14.73 -11.91 12.12
CA LYS A 96 15.03 -10.75 12.96
C LYS A 96 13.86 -9.77 12.80
N ARG A 97 13.20 -9.42 13.91
CA ARG A 97 12.16 -8.37 13.89
C ARG A 97 12.83 -7.11 13.34
N GLY A 98 12.18 -6.45 12.38
CA GLY A 98 12.71 -5.24 11.77
C GLY A 98 12.94 -4.14 12.82
N ASP A 99 13.78 -3.17 12.48
CA ASP A 99 14.11 -2.07 13.37
C ASP A 99 12.97 -1.05 13.32
N VAL A 100 12.02 -1.20 14.25
CA VAL A 100 10.82 -0.36 14.30
C VAL A 100 11.06 0.90 15.12
N VAL A 101 10.80 2.05 14.51
CA VAL A 101 10.86 3.36 15.15
C VAL A 101 9.46 3.98 15.22
N CYS A 102 8.99 4.27 16.44
CA CYS A 102 7.66 4.81 16.67
C CYS A 102 7.63 6.34 16.79
N GLY A 103 6.48 6.95 16.45
CA GLY A 103 6.16 8.34 16.83
C GLY A 103 6.93 9.45 16.11
N LYS A 104 7.66 9.14 15.02
CA LYS A 104 8.40 10.14 14.23
C LYS A 104 7.53 10.95 13.25
N PHE A 105 6.30 10.50 13.00
CA PHE A 105 5.40 11.12 12.01
C PHE A 105 4.07 11.49 12.65
N PRO A 106 3.27 12.39 12.05
CA PRO A 106 1.90 12.59 12.49
C PRO A 106 1.10 11.28 12.38
N SER A 107 0.25 11.01 13.37
CA SER A 107 -0.36 9.70 13.55
C SER A 107 -1.51 9.42 12.58
N ALA A 108 -1.61 8.17 12.14
CA ALA A 108 -2.74 7.61 11.39
C ALA A 108 -3.71 6.88 12.33
N TYR A 109 -4.98 6.81 11.96
CA TYR A 109 -6.00 6.01 12.65
C TYR A 109 -5.83 4.52 12.41
N ALA A 110 -5.83 3.73 13.48
CA ALA A 110 -5.51 2.31 13.45
C ALA A 110 -6.50 1.46 12.66
N ASN A 111 -7.79 1.78 12.72
CA ASN A 111 -8.82 1.05 11.97
C ASN A 111 -8.64 1.19 10.45
N ASN A 112 -8.21 2.36 9.97
CA ASN A 112 -7.95 2.57 8.54
C ASN A 112 -6.66 1.88 8.09
N ILE A 113 -5.64 1.82 8.97
CA ILE A 113 -4.43 1.05 8.70
C ILE A 113 -4.74 -0.45 8.66
N ASP A 114 -5.60 -0.97 9.55
CA ASP A 114 -6.06 -2.36 9.49
C ASP A 114 -6.78 -2.69 8.17
N GLN A 115 -7.59 -1.76 7.68
CA GLN A 115 -8.25 -1.90 6.39
C GLN A 115 -7.23 -1.92 5.23
N GLY A 116 -6.25 -1.02 5.24
CA GLY A 116 -5.16 -1.01 4.27
C GLY A 116 -4.35 -2.31 4.28
N ILE A 117 -4.01 -2.83 5.47
CA ILE A 117 -3.34 -4.14 5.63
C ILE A 117 -4.19 -5.26 5.01
N LYS A 118 -5.50 -5.28 5.27
CA LYS A 118 -6.41 -6.29 4.68
C LYS A 118 -6.46 -6.19 3.15
N TYR A 119 -6.52 -4.98 2.59
CA TYR A 119 -6.50 -4.80 1.15
C TYR A 119 -5.20 -5.27 0.53
N LEU A 120 -4.04 -4.93 1.12
CA LEU A 120 -2.73 -5.40 0.66
C LEU A 120 -2.64 -6.93 0.65
N ARG A 121 -3.24 -7.60 1.64
CA ARG A 121 -3.29 -9.08 1.71
C ARG A 121 -4.21 -9.70 0.66
N SER A 122 -5.20 -8.96 0.16
CA SER A 122 -6.21 -9.46 -0.79
C SER A 122 -5.81 -9.37 -2.27
N VAL A 123 -4.72 -8.67 -2.58
CA VAL A 123 -4.27 -8.47 -3.97
C VAL A 123 -3.05 -9.34 -4.23
N PRO A 124 -3.13 -10.33 -5.14
CA PRO A 124 -1.98 -11.11 -5.56
C PRO A 124 -1.07 -10.25 -6.45
N GLY A 125 0.23 -10.52 -6.45
CA GLY A 125 1.17 -9.80 -7.31
C GLY A 125 2.49 -9.46 -6.63
N GLN A 126 3.43 -8.94 -7.42
CA GLN A 126 4.76 -8.57 -6.96
C GLN A 126 4.96 -7.05 -7.10
N PRO A 127 5.01 -6.30 -5.98
CA PRO A 127 5.26 -4.87 -6.05
C PRO A 127 6.71 -4.60 -6.46
N GLN A 128 6.89 -3.59 -7.31
CA GLN A 128 8.19 -3.12 -7.76
C GLN A 128 8.37 -1.63 -7.46
N ARG A 129 9.59 -1.23 -7.10
CA ARG A 129 9.93 0.18 -6.81
C ARG A 129 11.39 0.49 -7.03
N GLY A 130 11.70 1.56 -7.74
CA GLY A 130 13.04 2.15 -7.72
C GLY A 130 13.44 2.78 -9.05
N PRO A 131 14.75 3.05 -9.22
CA PRO A 131 15.80 2.96 -8.20
C PRO A 131 15.63 4.03 -7.10
N GLY A 132 16.13 3.74 -5.90
CA GLY A 132 16.36 4.75 -4.86
C GLY A 132 17.77 5.37 -4.95
N PRO A 133 18.32 5.92 -3.84
CA PRO A 133 17.77 5.89 -2.49
C PRO A 133 16.55 6.81 -2.34
N GLY A 134 15.64 6.42 -1.45
CA GLY A 134 14.49 7.21 -1.09
C GLY A 134 13.41 7.34 -2.15
N SER A 135 13.22 6.32 -2.99
CA SER A 135 12.01 6.21 -3.79
C SER A 135 10.90 5.66 -2.88
N CYS A 136 9.81 6.40 -2.71
CA CYS A 136 8.64 5.99 -1.91
C CYS A 136 7.37 6.02 -2.73
N GLY A 137 6.39 5.21 -2.33
CA GLY A 137 5.04 5.44 -2.77
C GLY A 137 4.02 4.92 -1.78
N GLN A 138 2.88 5.58 -1.85
CA GLN A 138 1.76 5.32 -0.99
C GLN A 138 1.04 4.09 -1.51
N VAL A 139 1.07 3.01 -0.72
CA VAL A 139 0.49 1.73 -1.12
C VAL A 139 -0.94 1.57 -0.64
N SER A 140 -1.34 2.33 0.38
CA SER A 140 -2.72 2.44 0.86
C SER A 140 -2.93 3.84 1.44
N CYS A 141 -4.10 4.42 1.20
CA CYS A 141 -4.53 5.67 1.81
C CYS A 141 -6.05 5.67 1.99
N SER A 142 -6.50 5.89 3.22
CA SER A 142 -7.92 6.06 3.50
C SER A 142 -8.12 6.90 4.76
N TRP A 143 -9.05 7.87 4.72
CA TRP A 143 -9.44 8.69 5.87
C TRP A 143 -8.24 9.23 6.67
N SER A 144 -7.33 9.86 5.93
CA SER A 144 -6.09 10.45 6.45
C SER A 144 -5.08 9.48 7.07
N SER A 145 -5.18 8.19 6.78
CA SER A 145 -4.27 7.14 7.24
C SER A 145 -3.60 6.49 6.04
N ALA A 146 -2.27 6.47 6.01
CA ALA A 146 -1.52 5.90 4.90
C ALA A 146 -0.47 4.88 5.33
N ILE A 147 -0.28 3.90 4.46
CA ILE A 147 0.84 2.96 4.46
C ILE A 147 1.71 3.31 3.27
N TRP A 148 3.01 3.45 3.51
CA TRP A 148 4.01 3.74 2.49
C TRP A 148 5.02 2.61 2.40
N TRP A 149 5.51 2.37 1.19
CA TRP A 149 6.65 1.51 0.94
C TRP A 149 7.77 2.33 0.28
N CYS A 150 8.96 2.27 0.87
CA CYS A 150 10.12 3.01 0.41
C CYS A 150 11.29 2.06 0.11
N ASN A 151 11.97 2.32 -1.01
CA ASN A 151 13.16 1.62 -1.44
C ASN A 151 14.38 2.54 -1.28
N ASP A 152 15.29 2.16 -0.40
CA ASP A 152 16.56 2.86 -0.16
C ASP A 152 17.75 2.17 -0.90
N ASN A 153 17.48 1.14 -1.69
CA ASN A 153 18.48 0.57 -2.60
C ASN A 153 18.71 1.49 -3.79
N THR A 154 19.91 1.43 -4.36
CA THR A 154 20.27 2.12 -5.61
C THR A 154 19.75 1.41 -6.87
N PHE A 155 18.94 0.37 -6.70
CA PHE A 155 18.38 -0.47 -7.77
C PHE A 155 16.90 -0.74 -7.52
N THR A 156 16.16 -1.09 -8.56
CA THR A 156 14.74 -1.47 -8.46
C THR A 156 14.57 -2.68 -7.55
N LYS A 157 13.75 -2.51 -6.52
CA LYS A 157 13.40 -3.55 -5.56
C LYS A 157 12.08 -4.18 -5.98
N VAL A 158 12.04 -5.51 -5.96
CA VAL A 158 10.83 -6.31 -6.15
C VAL A 158 10.62 -7.11 -4.88
N LEU A 159 9.40 -7.09 -4.32
CA LEU A 159 9.04 -7.95 -3.19
C LEU A 159 8.27 -9.18 -3.69
N PRO A 160 8.37 -10.34 -3.01
CA PRO A 160 7.64 -11.54 -3.39
C PRO A 160 6.12 -11.36 -3.40
N SER A 161 5.59 -10.49 -2.52
CA SER A 161 4.16 -10.19 -2.45
C SER A 161 3.88 -8.88 -1.74
N PHE A 162 2.64 -8.38 -1.86
CA PHE A 162 2.15 -7.28 -1.02
C PHE A 162 2.01 -7.66 0.47
N ASN A 163 1.97 -8.95 0.80
CA ASN A 163 2.01 -9.40 2.20
C ASN A 163 3.27 -8.91 2.91
N ASN A 164 4.40 -8.76 2.21
CA ASN A 164 5.63 -8.25 2.79
C ASN A 164 5.45 -6.81 3.35
N ILE A 165 4.74 -5.96 2.62
CA ILE A 165 4.45 -4.58 3.06
C ILE A 165 3.37 -4.59 4.15
N ALA A 166 2.36 -5.44 4.00
CA ALA A 166 1.31 -5.62 5.00
C ALA A 166 1.86 -6.10 6.35
N ASP A 167 2.84 -7.01 6.34
CA ASP A 167 3.52 -7.51 7.53
C ASP A 167 4.36 -6.43 8.20
N GLY A 168 5.06 -5.59 7.43
CA GLY A 168 5.76 -4.41 7.96
C GLY A 168 4.80 -3.43 8.65
N ALA A 169 3.67 -3.10 8.02
CA ALA A 169 2.65 -2.24 8.62
C ALA A 169 2.02 -2.86 9.88
N GLN A 170 1.77 -4.17 9.86
CA GLN A 170 1.27 -4.91 11.02
C GLN A 170 2.28 -4.92 12.17
N LEU A 171 3.58 -5.08 11.88
CA LEU A 171 4.64 -5.01 12.88
C LEU A 171 4.70 -3.62 13.52
N ILE A 172 4.64 -2.54 12.70
CA ILE A 172 4.57 -1.16 13.21
C ILE A 172 3.37 -0.98 14.14
N LYS A 173 2.18 -1.47 13.75
CA LYS A 173 0.99 -1.39 14.61
C LYS A 173 1.22 -2.12 15.94
N ASN A 174 1.69 -3.37 15.89
CA ASN A 174 1.89 -4.19 17.07
C ASN A 174 2.92 -3.58 18.04
N THR A 175 3.90 -2.86 17.51
CA THR A 175 4.97 -2.25 18.31
C THR A 175 4.62 -0.84 18.79
N CYS A 176 3.96 -0.01 17.97
CA CYS A 176 3.81 1.43 18.23
C CYS A 176 2.42 1.85 18.76
N LEU A 177 1.40 0.98 18.67
CA LEU A 177 0.07 1.30 19.17
C LEU A 177 -0.05 0.97 20.67
N HIS A 178 0.08 1.97 21.53
CA HIS A 178 0.01 1.82 22.99
C HIS A 178 -1.35 2.27 23.57
N GLY A 179 -2.42 1.51 23.31
CA GLY A 179 -3.74 1.71 23.92
C GLY A 179 -4.58 2.89 23.39
N GLY A 180 -4.07 3.61 22.37
CA GLY A 180 -4.79 4.68 21.67
C GLY A 180 -5.53 4.21 20.41
N GLN A 181 -6.06 5.17 19.64
CA GLN A 181 -6.66 4.92 18.32
C GLN A 181 -5.77 5.34 17.15
N THR A 182 -4.68 6.05 17.43
CA THR A 182 -3.77 6.55 16.40
C THR A 182 -2.32 6.19 16.74
N PHE A 183 -1.53 5.97 15.70
CA PHE A 183 -0.10 5.70 15.83
C PHE A 183 0.65 6.11 14.57
N SER A 184 1.96 6.18 14.67
CA SER A 184 2.86 6.25 13.53
C SER A 184 4.12 5.45 13.82
N GLY A 185 4.78 5.02 12.75
CA GLY A 185 6.08 4.40 12.86
C GLY A 185 6.65 3.98 11.52
N GLN A 186 7.87 3.47 11.57
CA GLN A 186 8.61 3.03 10.41
C GLN A 186 9.37 1.74 10.76
N ASP A 187 9.29 0.76 9.87
CA ASP A 187 9.96 -0.53 10.00
C ASP A 187 11.05 -0.65 8.94
N PHE A 188 12.31 -0.77 9.36
CA PHE A 188 13.46 -0.92 8.47
C PHE A 188 13.86 -2.38 8.29
N HIS A 189 14.02 -2.79 7.03
CA HIS A 189 14.51 -4.12 6.66
C HIS A 189 15.99 -4.10 6.30
N ASP A 190 16.71 -5.18 6.61
CA ASP A 190 18.16 -5.30 6.40
C ASP A 190 18.57 -5.17 4.91
N ASP A 191 17.66 -5.46 3.98
CA ASP A 191 17.83 -5.33 2.54
C ASP A 191 17.33 -3.99 1.96
N LYS A 192 17.41 -2.94 2.80
CA LYS A 192 17.31 -1.51 2.46
C LYS A 192 15.98 -1.09 1.81
N TRP A 193 14.89 -1.57 2.37
CA TRP A 193 13.57 -0.99 2.14
C TRP A 193 12.87 -0.85 3.49
N ASN A 194 11.82 -0.04 3.52
CA ASN A 194 11.10 0.22 4.75
C ASN A 194 9.60 0.42 4.50
N THR A 195 8.82 0.16 5.54
CA THR A 195 7.39 0.47 5.59
C THR A 195 7.18 1.64 6.53
N ILE A 196 6.28 2.58 6.19
CA ILE A 196 5.93 3.71 7.06
C ILE A 196 4.42 3.76 7.24
N VAL A 197 3.97 3.89 8.48
CA VAL A 197 2.59 4.24 8.83
C VAL A 197 2.57 5.67 9.35
N ARG A 198 1.82 6.54 8.67
CA ARG A 198 1.65 7.94 9.05
C ARG A 198 0.37 8.55 8.51
N PHE A 199 0.01 9.71 9.06
CA PHE A 199 -0.95 10.60 8.45
C PHE A 199 -0.51 10.98 7.03
N SER A 200 -1.48 11.02 6.12
CA SER A 200 -1.35 11.58 4.78
C SER A 200 -2.69 12.19 4.39
N SER A 201 -2.71 13.19 3.51
CA SER A 201 -3.97 13.55 2.86
C SER A 201 -4.36 12.41 1.92
N CYS A 202 -5.55 11.84 2.15
CA CYS A 202 -6.31 10.99 1.26
C CYS A 202 -7.61 11.77 0.97
#